data_AF-A0A0D8XHM1-F1
#
_entry.id   AF-A0A0D8XHM1-F1
#
_cell.length_a   1.000
_cell.length_b   1.000
_cell.length_c   1.000
_cell.angle_alpha   90.00
_cell.angle_beta   90.00
_cell.angle_gamma   90.00
#
_symmetry.space_group_name_H-M   'P 1'
#
loop_
_entity.id
_entity.type
_entity.pdbx_description
1 polymer ?
#
loop_
_entity_poly.entity_id
_entity_poly.type
_entity_poly.pdbx_seq_one_letter_code
_entity_poly.pdbx_strand_id
1 'polypeptide(L)' 'MRPIIQFQDEDIEFEPLSADCKIVHEFIFGYIFLTMRSREKNQNLSEELFHMLTGAWGHYLRP' A
#
# COMPACT_ATOMS: atom_id res chain seq x y z
N MET A 1 -0.97 14.28 -9.18
CA MET A 1 0.13 13.29 -9.07
C MET A 1 -0.32 12.06 -9.82
N ARG A 2 0.52 11.44 -10.65
CA ARG A 2 0.17 10.21 -11.39
C ARG A 2 1.00 9.07 -10.79
N PRO A 3 0.39 8.02 -10.21
CA PRO A 3 1.14 6.88 -9.71
C PRO A 3 1.88 6.16 -10.84
N ILE A 4 3.11 5.76 -10.55
CA ILE A 4 3.90 4.84 -11.37
C ILE A 4 4.07 3.57 -10.55
N ILE A 5 3.67 2.43 -11.10
CA ILE A 5 3.90 1.11 -10.51
C ILE A 5 4.96 0.42 -11.34
N GLN A 6 6.06 0.05 -10.70
CA GLN A 6 7.14 -0.69 -11.34
C GLN A 6 6.89 -2.18 -11.21
N PHE A 7 6.80 -2.88 -12.34
CA PHE A 7 6.79 -4.33 -12.40
C PHE A 7 8.17 -4.83 -12.86
N GLN A 8 8.34 -6.15 -12.97
CA GLN A 8 9.62 -6.73 -13.37
C GLN A 8 10.02 -6.36 -14.80
N ASP A 9 9.04 -6.28 -15.71
CA ASP A 9 9.27 -6.12 -17.14
C ASP A 9 8.82 -4.75 -17.67
N GLU A 10 7.95 -4.04 -16.95
CA GLU A 10 7.39 -2.76 -17.39
C GLU A 10 6.97 -1.86 -16.23
N ASP A 11 6.91 -0.56 -16.51
CA ASP A 11 6.36 0.44 -15.60
C ASP A 11 4.98 0.87 -16.10
N ILE A 12 3.98 0.89 -15.20
CA ILE A 12 2.63 1.35 -15.49
C ILE A 12 2.41 2.71 -14.83
N GLU A 13 2.22 3.76 -15.63
CA GLU A 13 1.75 5.07 -15.19
C GLU A 13 0.26 5.22 -15.50
N PHE A 14 -0.52 5.69 -14.54
CA PHE A 14 -1.95 5.91 -14.74
C PHE A 14 -2.48 7.09 -13.93
N GLU A 15 -3.70 7.50 -14.25
CA GLU A 15 -4.41 8.57 -13.55
C GLU A 15 -5.77 8.04 -13.08
N PRO A 16 -5.99 7.94 -11.76
CA PRO A 16 -7.27 7.49 -11.24
C PRO A 16 -8.39 8.49 -11.59
N LEU A 17 -9.48 8.00 -12.19
CA LEU A 17 -10.60 8.86 -12.60
C LEU A 17 -11.61 9.15 -11.47
N SER A 18 -11.66 8.28 -10.47
CA SER A 18 -12.73 8.27 -9.45
C SER A 18 -12.23 8.15 -8.00
N ALA A 19 -10.92 8.25 -7.77
CA ALA A 19 -10.33 8.12 -6.44
C ALA A 19 -9.03 8.92 -6.34
N ASP A 20 -8.65 9.34 -5.14
CA ASP A 20 -7.35 9.95 -4.92
C ASP A 20 -6.22 8.91 -5.07
N CYS A 21 -5.05 9.36 -5.52
CA CYS A 21 -3.86 8.51 -5.62
C CYS A 21 -3.47 7.87 -4.28
N LYS A 22 -3.77 8.56 -3.16
CA LYS A 22 -3.58 8.02 -1.81
C LYS A 22 -4.45 6.78 -1.57
N ILE A 23 -5.72 6.81 -1.97
CA ILE A 23 -6.64 5.68 -1.82
C ILE A 23 -6.14 4.51 -2.67
N VAL A 24 -5.78 4.77 -3.94
CA VAL A 24 -5.24 3.72 -4.83
C VAL A 24 -3.98 3.07 -4.25
N HIS A 25 -3.06 3.87 -3.71
CA HIS A 25 -1.87 3.40 -3.01
C HIS A 25 -2.21 2.52 -1.81
N GLU A 26 -3.08 2.98 -0.91
CA GLU A 26 -3.53 2.21 0.26
C GLU A 26 -4.19 0.87 -0.13
N PHE A 27 -4.96 0.84 -1.21
CA PHE A 27 -5.59 -0.39 -1.70
C PHE A 27 -4.54 -1.39 -2.22
N ILE A 28 -3.62 -0.97 -3.08
CA ILE A 28 -2.59 -1.87 -3.64
C ILE A 28 -1.73 -2.45 -2.52
N PHE A 29 -1.21 -1.60 -1.64
CA PHE A 29 -0.33 -2.03 -0.56
C PHE A 29 -1.08 -2.76 0.56
N GLY A 30 -2.35 -2.45 0.78
CA GLY A 30 -3.23 -3.23 1.65
C GLY A 30 -3.39 -4.66 1.13
N TYR A 31 -3.61 -4.85 -0.17
CA TYR A 31 -3.66 -6.20 -0.74
C TYR A 31 -2.31 -6.93 -0.65
N ILE A 32 -1.19 -6.25 -0.93
CA ILE A 32 0.15 -6.84 -0.73
C ILE A 32 0.32 -7.31 0.72
N PHE A 33 0.00 -6.47 1.70
CA PHE A 33 0.04 -6.83 3.12
C PHE A 33 -0.84 -8.05 3.43
N LEU A 34 -2.07 -8.08 2.91
CA LEU A 34 -2.97 -9.21 3.11
C LEU A 34 -2.46 -10.52 2.49
N THR A 35 -1.68 -10.46 1.41
CA THR A 35 -1.02 -11.64 0.80
C THR A 35 0.22 -12.12 1.55
N MET A 36 0.86 -11.25 2.36
CA MET A 36 1.99 -11.62 3.22
C MET A 36 1.57 -12.37 4.49
N ARG A 37 0.26 -12.42 4.77
CA ARG A 37 -0.30 -13.17 5.90
C ARG A 37 -0.01 -14.67 5.78
N SER A 38 0.33 -15.31 6.89
CA SER A 38 0.46 -16.77 6.97
C SER A 38 -0.91 -17.44 6.82
N ARG A 39 -0.92 -18.76 6.57
CA ARG A 39 -2.15 -19.56 6.53
C ARG A 39 -2.71 -19.89 7.93
N GLU A 40 -2.03 -19.46 8.99
CA GLU A 40 -2.42 -19.75 10.36
C GLU A 40 -3.60 -18.87 10.77
N LYS A 41 -4.59 -19.50 11.43
CA LYS A 41 -5.86 -18.84 11.79
C LYS A 41 -5.72 -17.74 12.86
N ASN A 42 -4.62 -17.73 13.63
CA ASN A 42 -4.41 -16.84 14.78
C ASN A 42 -3.11 -16.04 14.68
N GLN A 43 -2.66 -15.72 13.47
CA GLN A 43 -1.49 -14.87 13.31
C GLN A 43 -1.74 -13.47 13.87
N ASN A 44 -0.75 -12.91 14.55
CA ASN A 44 -0.77 -11.48 14.88
C ASN A 44 -0.36 -10.68 13.65
N LEU A 45 -1.15 -9.66 13.31
CA LEU A 45 -0.85 -8.76 12.20
C LEU A 45 0.12 -7.67 12.68
N SER A 46 1.15 -7.39 11.88
CA SER A 46 2.06 -6.28 12.16
C SER A 46 1.44 -4.96 11.70
N GLU A 47 0.91 -4.19 12.64
CA GLU A 47 0.41 -2.83 12.39
C GLU A 47 1.51 -1.91 11.86
N GLU A 48 2.73 -2.05 12.38
CA GLU A 48 3.90 -1.31 11.91
C GLU A 48 4.17 -1.56 10.42
N LEU A 49 4.17 -2.83 9.99
CA LEU A 49 4.35 -3.19 8.58
C LEU A 49 3.21 -2.66 7.71
N PHE A 50 1.97 -2.77 8.17
CA PHE A 50 0.83 -2.22 7.47
C PHE A 50 0.97 -0.70 7.26
N HIS A 51 1.36 0.04 8.30
CA HIS A 51 1.58 1.48 8.26
C HIS A 51 2.79 1.89 7.41
N MET A 52 3.86 1.09 7.39
CA MET A 52 5.00 1.29 6.48
C MET A 52 4.57 1.18 5.02
N LEU A 53 3.79 0.16 4.67
CA LEU A 53 3.35 -0.09 3.29
C LEU A 53 2.29 0.91 2.81
N THR A 54 1.39 1.35 3.70
CA THR A 54 0.25 2.22 3.32
C THR A 54 0.55 3.72 3.46
N GLY A 55 1.73 4.10 3.97
CA GLY A 55 2.20 5.48 4.00
C GLY A 55 1.81 6.28 5.25
N ALA A 56 1.45 5.62 6.35
CA ALA A 56 1.10 6.30 7.60
C ALA A 56 2.31 6.94 8.32
N TRP A 57 3.55 6.56 7.98
CA TRP A 57 4.76 7.13 8.60
C TRP A 57 4.92 8.65 8.38
N GLY A 58 4.45 9.19 7.25
CA GLY A 58 4.52 10.63 6.97
C GLY A 58 3.44 11.49 7.64
N HIS A 59 2.38 10.88 8.17
CA HIS A 59 1.31 11.60 8.88
C HIS A 59 1.56 11.74 10.39
N TYR A 60 2.39 10.87 10.98
CA TYR A 60 2.83 10.96 12.39
C TYR A 60 4.17 11.71 12.56
N LEU A 61 4.86 12.07 11.47
CA LEU A 61 6.13 12.80 11.48
C LEU A 61 6.02 14.25 10.96
N ARG A 62 4.80 14.79 10.82
CA ARG A 62 4.62 16.25 10.77
C ARG A 62 4.40 16.76 12.20
N PRO A 63 5.22 17.71 12.70
CA PRO A 63 4.93 18.40 13.95
C PRO A 63 3.58 19.11 13.90
#